data_AF-A0A3S2TS66-F1
#
_entry.id   AF-A0A3S2TS66-F1
#
_cell.length_a   1.000
_cell.length_b   1.000
_cell.length_c   1.000
_cell.angle_alpha   90.00
_cell.angle_beta   90.00
_cell.angle_gamma   90.00
#
_symmetry.space_group_name_H-M   'P 1'
#
loop_
_entity.id
_entity.type
_entity.pdbx_description
1 polymer ?
#
loop_
_entity_poly.entity_id
_entity_poly.type
_entity_poly.pdbx_seq_one_letter_code
_entity_poly.pdbx_strand_id
1 'polypeptide(L)'
;MVDYKNLYKKYLNRKHKLTFTKDQVVERVKRKYEATEFQKEELLDLVNDDQLDYNKITLCLSISNANVLSKVFTEEEKADQQEQVIDNIKFPLSSKKIKKDEYSYNQILIAEQEGKRINIILESKDNKYISEFLVRGNSMLINRYLNAMIVGSLLEQGTAEYEADLNDDYFQFYLENLDMFGLLK
;
A
#
# COMPACT_ATOMS: atom_id res chain seq x y z
N MET A 1 -20.58 8.81 -14.37
CA MET A 1 -19.57 9.88 -14.35
C MET A 1 -19.52 10.40 -12.92
N VAL A 2 -18.34 10.43 -12.30
CA VAL A 2 -18.15 10.88 -10.92
C VAL A 2 -18.35 12.40 -10.85
N ASP A 3 -19.06 12.89 -9.82
CA ASP A 3 -19.25 14.33 -9.60
C ASP A 3 -18.08 14.91 -8.79
N TYR A 4 -16.96 15.18 -9.48
CA TYR A 4 -15.75 15.71 -8.86
C TYR A 4 -15.96 17.09 -8.23
N LYS A 5 -16.86 17.93 -8.75
CA LYS A 5 -17.17 19.25 -8.16
C LYS A 5 -17.74 19.09 -6.75
N ASN A 6 -18.65 18.13 -6.57
CA ASN A 6 -19.20 17.84 -5.25
C ASN A 6 -18.15 17.23 -4.31
N LEU A 7 -17.33 16.28 -4.78
CA LEU A 7 -16.25 15.69 -3.97
C LEU A 7 -15.24 16.76 -3.51
N TYR A 8 -14.84 17.66 -4.39
CA TYR A 8 -13.94 18.75 -4.05
C TYR A 8 -14.53 19.71 -3.01
N LYS A 9 -15.82 20.04 -3.12
CA LYS A 9 -16.50 20.85 -2.10
C LYS A 9 -16.46 20.17 -0.73
N LYS A 10 -16.71 18.86 -0.65
CA LYS A 10 -16.58 18.10 0.60
C LYS A 10 -15.14 18.09 1.11
N TYR A 11 -14.17 17.89 0.22
CA TYR A 11 -12.74 17.94 0.53
C TYR A 11 -12.34 19.29 1.13
N LEU A 12 -12.70 20.42 0.52
CA LEU A 12 -12.38 21.75 1.04
C LEU A 12 -12.90 21.97 2.48
N ASN A 13 -14.09 21.45 2.79
CA ASN A 13 -14.67 21.54 4.13
C ASN A 13 -13.95 20.66 5.16
N ARG A 14 -13.27 19.59 4.71
CA ARG A 14 -12.66 18.56 5.57
C ARG A 14 -11.14 18.55 5.55
N LYS A 15 -10.48 19.27 4.65
CA LYS A 15 -9.03 19.17 4.38
C LYS A 15 -8.15 19.22 5.63
N HIS A 16 -8.51 20.07 6.61
CA HIS A 16 -7.80 20.19 7.89
C HIS A 16 -7.87 18.94 8.80
N LYS A 17 -8.71 17.95 8.46
CA LYS A 17 -8.85 16.65 9.15
C LYS A 17 -8.33 15.48 8.31
N LEU A 18 -7.80 15.74 7.12
CA LEU A 18 -7.31 14.72 6.17
C LEU A 18 -5.78 14.56 6.23
N THR A 19 -5.14 15.16 7.23
CA THR A 19 -3.72 15.01 7.50
C THR A 19 -3.55 14.03 8.63
N PHE A 20 -2.96 12.87 8.33
CA PHE A 20 -2.74 11.80 9.28
C PHE A 20 -1.24 11.64 9.54
N THR A 21 -0.84 11.55 10.81
CA THR A 21 0.54 11.21 11.16
C THR A 21 0.85 9.77 10.77
N LYS A 22 2.13 9.44 10.63
CA LYS A 22 2.61 8.07 10.43
C LYS A 22 1.96 7.10 11.43
N ASP A 23 1.98 7.44 12.71
CA ASP A 23 1.46 6.54 13.75
C ASP A 23 -0.05 6.30 13.59
N GLN A 24 -0.82 7.33 13.19
CA GLN A 24 -2.25 7.20 12.91
C GLN A 24 -2.51 6.30 11.69
N VAL A 25 -1.71 6.45 10.63
CA VAL A 25 -1.78 5.58 9.44
C VAL A 25 -1.51 4.13 9.84
N VAL A 26 -0.40 3.89 10.56
CA VAL A 26 0.02 2.56 11.00
C VAL A 26 -1.02 1.91 11.90
N GLU A 27 -1.52 2.61 12.91
CA GLU A 27 -2.54 2.09 13.82
C GLU A 27 -3.81 1.67 13.05
N ARG A 28 -4.24 2.49 12.09
CA ARG A 28 -5.42 2.20 11.26
C ARG A 28 -5.20 0.99 10.38
N VAL A 29 -4.03 0.85 9.74
CA VAL A 29 -3.71 -0.30 8.89
C VAL A 29 -3.66 -1.57 9.72
N LYS A 30 -2.94 -1.57 10.84
CA LYS A 30 -2.85 -2.72 11.75
C LYS A 30 -4.22 -3.15 12.27
N ARG A 31 -5.04 -2.21 12.73
CA ARG A 31 -6.38 -2.52 13.25
C ARG A 31 -7.32 -3.02 12.16
N LYS A 32 -7.31 -2.39 10.98
CA LYS A 32 -8.27 -2.69 9.92
C LYS A 32 -7.94 -3.99 9.18
N TYR A 33 -6.67 -4.31 9.01
CA TYR A 33 -6.21 -5.43 8.20
C TYR A 33 -5.40 -6.47 8.97
N GLU A 34 -5.38 -6.39 10.30
CA GLU A 34 -4.62 -7.30 11.16
C GLU A 34 -3.14 -7.39 10.77
N ALA A 35 -2.57 -6.25 10.34
CA ALA A 35 -1.20 -6.21 9.85
C ALA A 35 -0.18 -6.35 10.98
N THR A 36 0.90 -7.07 10.73
CA THR A 36 2.01 -7.27 11.67
C THR A 36 3.30 -6.66 11.13
N GLU A 37 4.17 -6.16 12.01
CA GLU A 37 5.48 -5.64 11.59
C GLU A 37 6.44 -6.76 11.21
N PHE A 38 7.36 -6.46 10.30
CA PHE A 38 8.49 -7.32 9.94
C PHE A 38 9.71 -6.46 9.58
N GLN A 39 10.90 -7.06 9.49
CA GLN A 39 12.13 -6.30 9.24
C GLN A 39 12.31 -6.05 7.74
N LYS A 40 12.74 -4.84 7.37
CA LYS A 40 12.92 -4.47 5.95
C LYS A 40 14.01 -5.31 5.27
N GLU A 41 14.98 -5.79 6.04
CA GLU A 41 16.07 -6.67 5.60
C GLU A 41 15.57 -8.05 5.12
N GLU A 42 14.31 -8.41 5.42
CA GLU A 42 13.68 -9.61 4.86
C GLU A 42 13.35 -9.46 3.36
N LEU A 43 13.28 -8.23 2.84
CA LEU A 43 13.09 -7.91 1.42
C LEU A 43 14.44 -7.55 0.79
N LEU A 44 15.12 -8.55 0.22
CA LEU A 44 16.48 -8.40 -0.28
C LEU A 44 16.60 -7.45 -1.47
N ASP A 45 15.52 -7.25 -2.22
CA ASP A 45 15.44 -6.36 -3.38
C ASP A 45 15.29 -4.88 -3.00
N LEU A 46 14.75 -4.60 -1.81
CA LEU A 46 14.30 -3.27 -1.41
C LEU A 46 15.43 -2.22 -1.33
N VAL A 47 16.68 -2.66 -1.18
CA VAL A 47 17.86 -1.77 -1.22
C VAL A 47 18.09 -1.13 -2.60
N ASN A 48 17.55 -1.74 -3.65
CA ASN A 48 17.66 -1.26 -5.03
C ASN A 48 16.34 -0.68 -5.56
N ASP A 49 15.33 -0.49 -4.70
CA ASP A 49 14.06 0.11 -5.06
C ASP A 49 14.27 1.59 -5.42
N ASP A 50 13.68 2.03 -6.54
CA ASP A 50 13.83 3.38 -7.08
C ASP A 50 12.72 4.34 -6.60
N GLN A 51 11.64 3.79 -6.04
CA GLN A 51 10.55 4.58 -5.46
C GLN A 51 10.87 4.99 -4.02
N LEU A 52 11.49 4.11 -3.23
CA LEU A 52 11.75 4.31 -1.80
C LEU A 52 13.22 4.60 -1.49
N ASP A 53 13.50 5.59 -0.64
CA ASP A 53 14.80 5.71 0.01
C ASP A 53 14.92 4.68 1.13
N TYR A 54 15.71 3.63 0.89
CA TYR A 54 15.95 2.53 1.83
C TYR A 54 16.32 2.99 3.25
N ASN A 55 17.03 4.11 3.39
CA ASN A 55 17.45 4.65 4.68
C ASN A 55 16.34 5.43 5.40
N LYS A 56 15.29 5.81 4.68
CA LYS A 56 14.11 6.52 5.20
C LYS A 56 12.90 5.62 5.38
N ILE A 57 13.00 4.34 5.00
CA ILE A 57 12.03 3.31 5.37
C ILE A 57 11.94 3.23 6.88
N THR A 58 10.76 3.57 7.39
CA THR A 58 10.48 3.64 8.83
C THR A 58 9.72 2.42 9.33
N LEU A 59 8.97 1.73 8.48
CA LEU A 59 8.16 0.59 8.89
C LEU A 59 7.81 -0.32 7.71
N CYS A 60 7.82 -1.64 7.96
CA CYS A 60 7.29 -2.64 7.05
C CYS A 60 6.18 -3.43 7.76
N LEU A 61 5.05 -3.62 7.07
CA LEU A 61 3.86 -4.30 7.58
C LEU A 61 3.46 -5.44 6.63
N SER A 62 3.03 -6.56 7.20
CA SER A 62 2.55 -7.73 6.47
C SER A 62 1.10 -8.01 6.84
N ILE A 63 0.27 -8.30 5.84
CA ILE A 63 -1.08 -8.82 5.99
C ILE A 63 -1.08 -10.25 5.44
N SER A 64 -1.35 -11.23 6.31
CA SER A 64 -1.34 -12.66 5.96
C SER A 64 -2.58 -13.43 6.46
N ASN A 65 -3.51 -12.75 7.14
CA ASN A 65 -4.77 -13.37 7.56
C ASN A 65 -5.65 -13.64 6.34
N ALA A 66 -5.93 -14.91 6.04
CA ALA A 66 -6.73 -15.32 4.89
C ALA A 66 -8.15 -14.70 4.84
N ASN A 67 -8.79 -14.50 6.01
CA ASN A 67 -10.11 -13.86 6.09
C ASN A 67 -10.05 -12.37 5.77
N VAL A 68 -8.92 -11.71 6.04
CA VAL A 68 -8.68 -10.33 5.62
C VAL A 68 -8.37 -10.31 4.13
N LEU A 69 -7.43 -11.14 3.68
CA LEU A 69 -6.95 -11.19 2.29
C LEU A 69 -8.10 -11.45 1.29
N SER A 70 -9.01 -12.38 1.60
CA SER A 70 -10.18 -12.68 0.76
C SER A 70 -11.11 -11.48 0.50
N LYS A 71 -11.03 -10.41 1.32
CA LYS A 71 -11.87 -9.21 1.25
C LYS A 71 -11.17 -8.00 0.63
N VAL A 72 -9.85 -8.04 0.46
CA VAL A 72 -9.07 -6.90 -0.06
C VAL A 72 -8.65 -7.07 -1.52
N PHE A 73 -8.94 -8.23 -2.10
CA PHE A 73 -8.76 -8.49 -3.52
C PHE A 73 -10.09 -8.46 -4.26
N THR A 74 -10.06 -7.85 -5.43
CA THR A 74 -11.09 -7.94 -6.47
C THR A 74 -11.08 -9.32 -7.12
N GLU A 75 -12.12 -9.64 -7.88
CA GLU A 75 -12.18 -10.92 -8.59
C GLU A 75 -11.13 -11.03 -9.71
N GLU A 76 -10.74 -9.90 -10.32
CA GLU A 76 -9.66 -9.84 -11.30
C GLU A 76 -8.31 -10.14 -10.64
N GLU A 77 -7.98 -9.46 -9.54
CA GLU A 77 -6.75 -9.73 -8.78
C GLU A 77 -6.68 -11.20 -8.30
N LYS A 78 -7.81 -11.78 -7.88
CA LYS A 78 -7.87 -13.20 -7.50
C LYS A 78 -7.65 -14.14 -8.68
N ALA A 79 -8.12 -13.78 -9.88
CA ALA A 79 -7.88 -14.58 -11.08
C ALA A 79 -6.39 -14.60 -11.42
N ASP A 80 -5.72 -13.44 -11.40
CA ASP A 80 -4.27 -13.34 -11.62
C ASP A 80 -3.49 -14.15 -10.58
N GLN A 81 -3.86 -14.06 -9.30
CA GLN A 81 -3.26 -14.84 -8.21
C GLN A 81 -3.43 -16.35 -8.43
N GLN A 82 -4.58 -16.78 -8.94
CA GLN A 82 -4.84 -18.19 -9.23
C GLN A 82 -3.96 -18.71 -10.37
N GLU A 83 -3.66 -17.89 -11.38
CA GLU A 83 -2.67 -18.22 -12.41
C GLU A 83 -1.27 -18.41 -11.80
N GLN A 84 -0.86 -17.50 -10.91
CA GLN A 84 0.42 -17.63 -10.18
C GLN A 84 0.50 -18.90 -9.35
N VAL A 85 -0.59 -19.30 -8.67
CA VAL A 85 -0.65 -20.57 -7.93
C VAL A 85 -0.40 -21.77 -8.85
N ILE A 86 -1.04 -21.78 -10.03
CA ILE A 86 -0.88 -22.88 -11.00
C ILE A 86 0.56 -22.94 -11.51
N ASP A 87 1.16 -21.80 -11.84
CA ASP A 87 2.52 -21.73 -12.34
C ASP A 87 3.56 -22.12 -11.27
N ASN A 88 3.40 -21.67 -10.03
CA ASN A 88 4.30 -22.03 -8.92
C ASN A 88 4.19 -23.52 -8.55
N ILE A 89 3.02 -24.15 -8.71
CA ILE A 89 2.87 -25.60 -8.59
C ILE A 89 3.60 -26.32 -9.73
N LYS A 90 3.50 -25.81 -10.96
CA LYS A 90 4.11 -26.40 -12.15
C LYS A 90 5.63 -26.26 -12.18
N PHE A 91 6.15 -25.15 -11.64
CA PHE A 91 7.57 -24.81 -11.63
C PHE A 91 8.05 -24.46 -10.21
N PRO A 92 8.05 -25.43 -9.28
CA PRO A 92 8.33 -25.15 -7.87
C PRO A 92 9.78 -24.73 -7.65
N LEU A 93 9.96 -23.74 -6.78
CA LEU A 93 11.28 -23.29 -6.35
C LEU A 93 12.04 -24.42 -5.64
N SER A 94 13.26 -24.74 -6.09
CA SER A 94 14.09 -25.76 -5.48
C SER A 94 14.97 -25.20 -4.37
N SER A 95 14.82 -25.71 -3.14
CA SER A 95 15.66 -25.34 -2.00
C SER A 95 17.11 -25.86 -2.08
N LYS A 96 17.41 -26.80 -3.00
CA LYS A 96 18.71 -27.50 -3.02
C LYS A 96 19.88 -26.65 -3.53
N LYS A 97 19.62 -25.50 -4.15
CA LYS A 97 20.64 -24.68 -4.84
C LYS A 97 20.62 -23.20 -4.44
N ILE A 98 19.83 -22.83 -3.44
CA ILE A 98 19.58 -21.43 -3.06
C ILE A 98 20.05 -21.22 -1.63
N LYS A 99 20.66 -20.08 -1.33
CA LYS A 99 21.04 -19.75 0.05
C LYS A 99 19.78 -19.60 0.92
N LYS A 100 19.91 -19.78 2.23
CA LYS A 100 18.75 -19.83 3.13
C LYS A 100 17.97 -18.51 3.16
N ASP A 101 18.67 -17.39 3.19
CA ASP A 101 18.13 -16.03 3.14
C ASP A 101 17.42 -15.77 1.80
N GLU A 102 18.09 -16.07 0.68
CA GLU A 102 17.50 -15.99 -0.66
C GLU A 102 16.25 -16.88 -0.79
N TYR A 103 16.27 -18.08 -0.22
CA TYR A 103 15.12 -18.98 -0.23
C TYR A 103 13.96 -18.40 0.58
N SER A 104 14.22 -17.86 1.77
CA SER A 104 13.20 -17.25 2.63
C SER A 104 12.56 -16.04 1.95
N TYR A 105 13.37 -15.18 1.33
CA TYR A 105 12.89 -14.06 0.53
C TYR A 105 12.05 -14.51 -0.67
N ASN A 106 12.48 -15.54 -1.41
CA ASN A 106 11.68 -16.09 -2.50
C ASN A 106 10.33 -16.67 -2.03
N GLN A 107 10.25 -17.21 -0.80
CA GLN A 107 8.96 -17.63 -0.25
C GLN A 107 8.03 -16.45 0.04
N ILE A 108 8.57 -15.29 0.41
CA ILE A 108 7.78 -14.05 0.53
C ILE A 108 7.24 -13.65 -0.84
N LEU A 109 8.08 -13.65 -1.88
CA LEU A 109 7.68 -13.35 -3.25
C LEU A 109 6.56 -14.26 -3.76
N ILE A 110 6.70 -15.57 -3.57
CA ILE A 110 5.68 -16.56 -3.94
C ILE A 110 4.38 -16.28 -3.18
N ALA A 111 4.46 -15.98 -1.89
CA ALA A 111 3.27 -15.66 -1.10
C ALA A 111 2.58 -14.35 -1.55
N GLU A 112 3.34 -13.35 -2.00
CA GLU A 112 2.81 -12.12 -2.61
C GLU A 112 2.10 -12.41 -3.93
N GLN A 113 2.73 -13.19 -4.82
CA GLN A 113 2.17 -13.58 -6.12
C GLN A 113 0.86 -14.37 -5.99
N GLU A 114 0.81 -15.30 -5.03
CA GLU A 114 -0.34 -16.17 -4.81
C GLU A 114 -1.46 -15.52 -3.96
N GLY A 115 -1.35 -14.22 -3.64
CA GLY A 115 -2.35 -13.52 -2.82
C GLY A 115 -2.42 -14.00 -1.37
N LYS A 116 -1.38 -14.69 -0.88
CA LYS A 116 -1.29 -15.19 0.50
C LYS A 116 -0.64 -14.19 1.45
N ARG A 117 -0.08 -13.11 0.91
CA ARG A 117 0.58 -12.06 1.66
C ARG A 117 0.50 -10.73 0.91
N ILE A 118 0.25 -9.65 1.65
CA ILE A 118 0.47 -8.28 1.18
C ILE A 118 1.54 -7.66 2.07
N ASN A 119 2.57 -7.07 1.47
CA ASN A 119 3.56 -6.28 2.19
C ASN A 119 3.32 -4.79 1.91
N ILE A 120 3.36 -3.98 2.97
CA ILE A 120 3.28 -2.52 2.91
C ILE A 120 4.58 -1.97 3.47
N ILE A 121 5.28 -1.17 2.67
CA ILE A 121 6.52 -0.51 3.06
C ILE A 121 6.24 0.99 3.16
N LEU A 122 6.62 1.60 4.28
CA LEU A 122 6.35 3.00 4.59
C LEU A 122 7.67 3.77 4.75
N GLU A 123 7.80 4.88 4.03
CA GLU A 123 8.89 5.84 4.12
C GLU A 123 8.46 7.08 4.93
N SER A 124 9.37 7.65 5.72
CA SER A 124 9.15 8.95 6.35
C SER A 124 10.43 9.78 6.36
N LYS A 125 10.45 10.84 5.55
CA LYS A 125 11.58 11.78 5.47
C LYS A 125 11.68 12.73 6.68
N ASP A 126 10.55 13.06 7.30
CA ASP A 126 10.44 14.01 8.42
C ASP A 126 10.17 13.35 9.78
N ASN A 127 10.09 12.02 9.81
CA ASN A 127 9.70 11.18 10.95
C ASN A 127 8.29 11.43 11.53
N LYS A 128 7.46 12.27 10.90
CA LYS A 128 6.11 12.62 11.37
C LYS A 128 5.02 12.15 10.43
N TYR A 129 5.20 12.34 9.13
CA TYR A 129 4.26 11.94 8.09
C TYR A 129 4.88 10.89 7.17
N ILE A 130 4.05 10.11 6.49
CA ILE A 130 4.53 9.20 5.45
C ILE A 130 4.85 10.03 4.22
N SER A 131 6.08 9.91 3.72
CA SER A 131 6.53 10.60 2.50
C SER A 131 6.31 9.77 1.23
N GLU A 132 6.38 8.44 1.34
CA GLU A 132 6.19 7.51 0.22
C GLU A 132 5.77 6.13 0.77
N PHE A 133 5.11 5.31 -0.05
CA PHE A 133 4.73 3.95 0.31
C PHE A 133 4.71 2.99 -0.89
N LEU A 134 5.02 1.72 -0.62
CA LEU A 134 4.90 0.63 -1.58
C LEU A 134 3.93 -0.45 -1.05
N VAL A 135 3.06 -0.95 -1.92
CA VAL A 135 2.17 -2.09 -1.64
C VAL A 135 2.53 -3.23 -2.59
N ARG A 136 3.03 -4.33 -2.05
CA ARG A 136 3.36 -5.56 -2.79
C ARG A 136 2.27 -6.61 -2.60
N GLY A 137 2.03 -7.44 -3.62
CA GLY A 137 0.97 -8.45 -3.63
C GLY A 137 -0.35 -8.01 -4.27
N ASN A 138 -0.31 -6.98 -5.13
CA ASN A 138 -1.39 -6.60 -6.06
C ASN A 138 -2.78 -6.39 -5.40
N SER A 139 -2.87 -5.54 -4.37
CA SER A 139 -4.17 -5.09 -3.83
C SER A 139 -4.38 -3.60 -4.09
N MET A 140 -5.23 -3.29 -5.06
CA MET A 140 -5.68 -1.94 -5.36
C MET A 140 -6.46 -1.35 -4.18
N LEU A 141 -7.22 -2.16 -3.43
CA LEU A 141 -7.96 -1.68 -2.26
C LEU A 141 -7.03 -1.16 -1.16
N ILE A 142 -5.95 -1.89 -0.86
CA ILE A 142 -4.94 -1.44 0.12
C ILE A 142 -4.22 -0.19 -0.39
N ASN A 143 -3.83 -0.18 -1.67
CA ASN A 143 -3.17 0.98 -2.28
C ASN A 143 -4.05 2.24 -2.19
N ARG A 144 -5.32 2.16 -2.60
CA ARG A 144 -6.30 3.25 -2.49
C ARG A 144 -6.51 3.72 -1.04
N TYR A 145 -6.53 2.78 -0.09
CA TYR A 145 -6.70 3.12 1.33
C TYR A 145 -5.51 3.91 1.88
N LEU A 146 -4.28 3.51 1.55
CA LEU A 146 -3.07 4.24 1.92
C LEU A 146 -3.02 5.60 1.25
N ASN A 147 -3.31 5.67 -0.05
CA ASN A 147 -3.41 6.92 -0.80
C ASN A 147 -4.36 7.92 -0.11
N ALA A 148 -5.57 7.47 0.27
CA ALA A 148 -6.55 8.29 0.99
C ALA A 148 -6.06 8.85 2.34
N MET A 149 -5.12 8.16 3.00
CA MET A 149 -4.59 8.58 4.30
C MET A 149 -3.27 9.36 4.21
N ILE A 150 -2.53 9.26 3.10
CA ILE A 150 -1.18 9.81 3.02
C ILE A 150 -1.17 11.15 2.26
N VAL A 151 -1.86 11.21 1.11
CA VAL A 151 -1.79 12.34 0.17
C VAL A 151 -2.17 13.68 0.82
N GLY A 152 -3.14 13.70 1.74
CA GLY A 152 -3.53 14.92 2.43
C GLY A 152 -2.37 15.62 3.14
N SER A 153 -1.48 14.84 3.76
CA SER A 153 -0.28 15.38 4.41
C SER A 153 0.77 15.86 3.42
N LEU A 154 0.90 15.21 2.26
CA LEU A 154 1.83 15.61 1.20
C LEU A 154 1.40 16.95 0.57
N LEU A 155 0.09 17.10 0.30
CA LEU A 155 -0.49 18.33 -0.21
C LEU A 155 -0.32 19.50 0.78
N GLU A 156 -0.54 19.27 2.07
CA GLU A 156 -0.36 20.31 3.10
C GLU A 156 1.10 20.75 3.24
N GLN A 157 2.04 19.82 3.04
CA GLN A 157 3.48 20.10 3.10
C GLN A 157 4.05 20.66 1.79
N GLY A 158 3.27 20.66 0.70
CA GLY A 158 3.76 21.04 -0.62
C GLY A 158 4.79 20.06 -1.19
N THR A 159 4.71 18.78 -0.80
CA THR A 159 5.63 17.72 -1.23
C THR A 159 4.97 16.67 -2.12
N ALA A 160 3.67 16.81 -2.41
CA ALA A 160 2.98 15.98 -3.40
C ALA A 160 3.50 16.29 -4.81
N GLU A 161 3.46 15.29 -5.70
CA GLU A 161 3.87 15.43 -7.10
C GLU A 161 2.88 16.26 -7.95
N TYR A 162 1.68 16.51 -7.41
CA TYR A 162 0.59 17.24 -8.03
C TYR A 162 -0.09 18.16 -7.03
N GLU A 163 -0.77 19.19 -7.55
CA GLU A 163 -1.54 20.14 -6.74
C GLU A 163 -2.98 19.67 -6.52
N ALA A 164 -3.69 20.32 -5.59
CA ALA A 164 -5.12 20.07 -5.35
C ALA A 164 -6.02 20.69 -6.45
N ASP A 165 -5.81 20.28 -7.70
CA ASP A 165 -6.51 20.72 -8.91
C ASP A 165 -7.52 19.67 -9.39
N LEU A 166 -8.76 20.10 -9.63
CA LEU A 166 -9.84 19.26 -10.15
C LEU A 166 -9.61 18.73 -11.56
N ASN A 167 -8.70 19.30 -12.34
CA ASN A 167 -8.35 18.80 -13.66
C ASN A 167 -7.18 17.82 -13.65
N ASP A 168 -6.56 17.58 -12.49
CA ASP A 168 -5.49 16.62 -12.31
C ASP A 168 -6.06 15.23 -11.98
N ASP A 169 -5.70 14.23 -12.78
CA ASP A 169 -6.23 12.87 -12.66
C ASP A 169 -5.78 12.19 -11.35
N TYR A 170 -4.59 12.51 -10.82
CA TYR A 170 -4.12 11.98 -9.54
C TYR A 170 -4.88 12.61 -8.38
N PHE A 171 -5.20 13.89 -8.46
CA PHE A 171 -6.04 14.52 -7.45
C PHE A 171 -7.49 14.02 -7.50
N GLN A 172 -8.05 13.79 -8.71
CA GLN A 172 -9.35 13.14 -8.86
C GLN A 172 -9.36 11.73 -8.24
N PHE A 173 -8.31 10.93 -8.49
CA PHE A 173 -8.13 9.62 -7.88
C PHE A 173 -8.08 9.69 -6.35
N TYR A 174 -7.37 10.68 -5.80
CA TYR A 174 -7.35 10.91 -4.36
C TYR A 174 -8.73 11.26 -3.80
N LEU A 175 -9.50 12.13 -4.47
CA LEU A 175 -10.87 12.48 -4.05
C LEU A 175 -11.80 11.26 -4.04
N GLU A 176 -11.71 10.39 -5.05
CA GLU A 176 -12.46 9.13 -5.09
C GLU A 176 -12.11 8.23 -3.91
N ASN A 177 -10.81 8.09 -3.61
CA ASN A 177 -10.37 7.24 -2.50
C ASN A 177 -10.86 7.79 -1.15
N LEU A 178 -10.83 9.12 -0.95
CA LEU A 178 -11.40 9.74 0.24
C LEU A 178 -12.91 9.47 0.39
N ASP A 179 -13.69 9.54 -0.70
CA ASP A 179 -15.13 9.24 -0.67
C ASP A 179 -15.40 7.74 -0.44
N MET A 180 -14.66 6.87 -1.14
CA MET A 180 -14.72 5.41 -1.02
C MET A 180 -14.55 4.95 0.43
N PHE A 181 -13.60 5.54 1.16
CA PHE A 181 -13.34 5.20 2.56
C PHE A 181 -14.09 6.08 3.56
N GLY A 182 -15.03 6.90 3.09
CA GLY A 182 -15.92 7.70 3.93
C GLY A 182 -15.24 8.86 4.68
N LEU A 183 -14.07 9.30 4.23
CA LEU A 183 -13.31 10.41 4.82
C LEU A 183 -13.87 11.79 4.44
N LEU A 184 -14.77 11.84 3.44
CA LEU A 184 -15.49 13.06 3.04
C LEU A 184 -16.89 13.21 3.66
N LYS A 185 -17.30 12.31 4.56
CA LYS A 185 -18.61 12.36 5.23
C LYS A 185 -18.64 13.35 6.38
#